data_AF-A0A810N205-F1
#
_entry.id   AF-A0A810N205-F1
#
_cell.length_a   1.000
_cell.length_b   1.000
_cell.length_c   1.000
_cell.angle_alpha   90.00
_cell.angle_beta   90.00
_cell.angle_gamma   90.00
#
_symmetry.space_group_name_H-M   'P 1'
#
loop_
_entity.id
_entity.type
_entity.pdbx_description
1 polymer ?
#
loop_
_entity_poly.entity_id
_entity_poly.type
_entity_poly.pdbx_seq_one_letter_code
_entity_poly.pdbx_strand_id
1 'polypeptide(L)'
;MDSSERRRTALGRLVAHENSASDLLAFLFEVDSRPLLHLLDLDGGPYTCQREVQAGRGRLDLVLRRQDDRNPVAVLEMKGASDVHGDQLDRYNVWAESVQPAPRRFYCTLDGDEATPPAPWQPLSLITIFAAWQTCGDAHAAWLAGEITEVLRTWDAEANGLIGKTTGWYVPDLVSRRTAAAVNAELRRAHDDGSVAHAYRTSGGNPMFMAWRRHPRGSDAAWIAVDVRCEGRGAPQRTWLLRPCVDVWADGQAALLEAHDLSVRLQPAMVLTAIRDALTTQGHGHLAAALHAEKHDGLARPADPGVLADWRARIVAGGRPGRRHPVFFHDRGLRLATQLRVQTAGLTRYDLAALTMSVLDHLVRHA
;
A
#
# COMPACT_ATOMS: atom_id res chain seq x y z
N MET A 1 -12.66 -2.92 -28.64
CA MET A 1 -11.86 -3.77 -27.74
C MET A 1 -11.68 -5.11 -28.41
N ASP A 2 -10.44 -5.44 -28.78
CA ASP A 2 -10.10 -6.68 -29.50
C ASP A 2 -10.39 -7.93 -28.64
N SER A 3 -10.58 -9.09 -29.26
CA SER A 3 -10.75 -10.38 -28.55
C SER A 3 -9.51 -10.72 -27.71
N SER A 4 -8.30 -10.38 -28.16
CA SER A 4 -7.06 -10.54 -27.37
C SER A 4 -7.08 -9.67 -26.11
N GLU A 5 -7.50 -8.43 -26.24
CA GLU A 5 -7.55 -7.46 -25.14
C GLU A 5 -8.54 -7.90 -24.06
N ARG A 6 -9.74 -8.35 -24.45
CA ARG A 6 -10.74 -8.88 -23.51
C ARG A 6 -10.25 -10.11 -22.75
N ARG A 7 -9.54 -11.03 -23.43
CA ARG A 7 -8.94 -12.21 -22.78
C ARG A 7 -7.88 -11.81 -21.76
N ARG A 8 -6.99 -10.87 -22.10
CA ARG A 8 -5.97 -10.37 -21.18
C ARG A 8 -6.57 -9.63 -19.98
N THR A 9 -7.63 -8.85 -20.16
CA THR A 9 -8.35 -8.23 -19.03
C THR A 9 -8.96 -9.28 -18.10
N ALA A 10 -9.57 -10.34 -18.65
CA ALA A 10 -10.17 -11.41 -17.86
C ALA A 10 -9.10 -12.20 -17.08
N LEU A 11 -7.99 -12.57 -17.73
CA LEU A 11 -6.85 -13.21 -17.09
C LEU A 11 -6.24 -12.31 -16.01
N GLY A 12 -6.12 -11.01 -16.29
CA GLY A 12 -5.72 -10.00 -15.32
C GLY A 12 -6.57 -10.02 -14.05
N ARG A 13 -7.88 -10.10 -14.16
CA ARG A 13 -8.73 -10.21 -12.96
C ARG A 13 -8.48 -11.49 -12.16
N LEU A 14 -8.17 -12.59 -12.84
CA LEU A 14 -7.86 -13.86 -12.19
C LEU A 14 -6.54 -13.76 -11.41
N VAL A 15 -5.48 -13.22 -12.01
CA VAL A 15 -4.15 -13.12 -11.36
C VAL A 15 -4.05 -11.97 -10.36
N ALA A 16 -5.01 -11.04 -10.34
CA ALA A 16 -5.07 -9.94 -9.39
C ALA A 16 -5.44 -10.37 -7.95
N HIS A 17 -5.87 -11.62 -7.73
CA HIS A 17 -6.18 -12.14 -6.41
C HIS A 17 -5.07 -13.10 -5.94
N GLU A 18 -4.51 -12.85 -4.75
CA GLU A 18 -3.39 -13.62 -4.20
C GLU A 18 -3.70 -15.13 -4.16
N ASN A 19 -4.90 -15.51 -3.71
CA ASN A 19 -5.35 -16.91 -3.70
C ASN A 19 -5.38 -17.53 -5.10
N SER A 20 -5.90 -16.80 -6.09
CA SER A 20 -6.00 -17.28 -7.47
C SER A 20 -4.64 -17.35 -8.17
N ALA A 21 -3.72 -16.44 -7.87
CA ALA A 21 -2.33 -16.54 -8.31
C ALA A 21 -1.63 -17.76 -7.68
N SER A 22 -1.87 -18.03 -6.40
CA SER A 22 -1.41 -19.23 -5.70
C SER A 22 -2.00 -20.52 -6.30
N ASP A 23 -3.30 -20.54 -6.62
CA ASP A 23 -3.97 -21.64 -7.34
C ASP A 23 -3.28 -21.95 -8.68
N LEU A 24 -3.06 -20.91 -9.48
CA LEU A 24 -2.45 -21.06 -10.80
C LEU A 24 -1.01 -21.55 -10.69
N LEU A 25 -0.25 -21.06 -9.72
CA LEU A 25 1.12 -21.55 -9.50
C LEU A 25 1.13 -23.02 -9.05
N ALA A 26 0.23 -23.42 -8.15
CA ALA A 26 0.11 -24.82 -7.74
C ALA A 26 -0.28 -25.71 -8.93
N PHE A 27 -1.21 -25.25 -9.79
CA PHE A 27 -1.56 -25.96 -11.02
C PHE A 27 -0.36 -26.14 -11.95
N LEU A 28 0.40 -25.07 -12.21
CA LEU A 28 1.60 -25.15 -13.05
C LEU A 28 2.66 -26.09 -12.45
N PHE A 29 2.80 -26.10 -11.12
CA PHE A 29 3.69 -27.00 -10.40
C PHE A 29 3.31 -28.48 -10.56
N GLU A 30 2.02 -28.80 -10.49
CA GLU A 30 1.53 -30.18 -10.70
C GLU A 30 1.71 -30.65 -12.16
N VAL A 31 1.69 -29.73 -13.13
CA VAL A 31 1.98 -30.04 -14.55
C VAL A 31 3.48 -30.30 -14.76
N ASP A 32 4.33 -29.39 -14.30
CA ASP A 32 5.79 -29.55 -14.32
C ASP A 32 6.39 -28.78 -13.16
N SER A 33 6.96 -29.48 -12.19
CA SER A 33 7.55 -28.86 -10.99
C SER A 33 8.96 -28.30 -11.25
N ARG A 34 9.65 -28.76 -12.30
CA ARG A 34 11.07 -28.43 -12.55
C ARG A 34 11.35 -26.93 -12.68
N PRO A 35 10.52 -26.13 -13.39
CA PRO A 35 10.75 -24.68 -13.48
C PRO A 35 10.84 -23.98 -12.12
N LEU A 36 9.93 -24.30 -11.18
CA LEU A 36 9.97 -23.70 -9.85
C LEU A 36 11.16 -24.20 -9.05
N LEU A 37 11.42 -25.51 -9.06
CA LEU A 37 12.49 -26.11 -8.30
C LEU A 37 13.85 -25.56 -8.72
N HIS A 38 14.07 -25.38 -10.03
CA HIS A 38 15.26 -24.74 -10.56
C HIS A 38 15.36 -23.27 -10.12
N LEU A 39 14.27 -22.50 -10.23
CA LEU A 39 14.24 -21.10 -9.81
C LEU A 39 14.55 -20.93 -8.31
N LEU A 40 14.05 -21.84 -7.48
CA LEU A 40 14.26 -21.81 -6.04
C LEU A 40 15.56 -22.47 -5.60
N ASP A 41 16.38 -22.99 -6.53
CA ASP A 41 17.61 -23.74 -6.23
C ASP A 41 17.33 -24.89 -5.25
N LEU A 42 16.34 -25.73 -5.60
CA LEU A 42 15.92 -26.90 -4.83
C LEU A 42 16.26 -28.18 -5.61
N ASP A 43 17.31 -28.86 -5.17
CA ASP A 43 17.79 -30.09 -5.81
C ASP A 43 17.11 -31.37 -5.30
N GLY A 44 16.98 -32.33 -6.21
CA GLY A 44 16.78 -33.75 -5.91
C GLY A 44 15.37 -34.15 -5.48
N GLY A 45 14.88 -35.26 -6.05
CA GLY A 45 13.67 -35.95 -5.64
C GLY A 45 12.36 -35.30 -6.12
N PRO A 46 11.23 -36.02 -6.04
CA PRO A 46 9.94 -35.45 -6.36
C PRO A 46 9.41 -34.59 -5.21
N TYR A 47 8.66 -33.55 -5.56
CA TYR A 47 8.11 -32.58 -4.64
C TYR A 47 6.60 -32.48 -4.81
N THR A 48 5.90 -32.13 -3.74
CA THR A 48 4.46 -31.81 -3.76
C THR A 48 4.24 -30.36 -3.35
N CYS A 49 3.27 -29.70 -3.95
CA CYS A 49 2.85 -28.37 -3.53
C CYS A 49 1.61 -28.45 -2.63
N GLN A 50 1.64 -27.81 -1.47
CA GLN A 50 0.49 -27.73 -0.57
C GLN A 50 0.04 -26.28 -0.40
N ARG A 51 -1.24 -26.03 -0.65
CA ARG A 51 -1.86 -24.71 -0.51
C ARG A 51 -2.39 -24.49 0.90
N GLU A 52 -2.47 -23.22 1.30
CA GLU A 52 -3.20 -22.75 2.48
C GLU A 52 -2.81 -23.48 3.79
N VAL A 53 -1.50 -23.69 4.01
CA VAL A 53 -1.00 -24.44 5.18
C VAL A 53 -1.19 -23.62 6.45
N GLN A 54 -1.87 -24.20 7.44
CA GLN A 54 -2.13 -23.54 8.73
C GLN A 54 -0.82 -23.19 9.45
N ALA A 55 -0.66 -21.91 9.80
CA ALA A 55 0.47 -21.38 10.57
C ALA A 55 -0.06 -20.43 11.66
N GLY A 56 -0.26 -20.97 12.86
CA GLY A 56 -0.85 -20.23 13.98
C GLY A 56 -2.28 -19.79 13.69
N ARG A 57 -2.55 -18.48 13.70
CA ARG A 57 -3.85 -17.88 13.36
C ARG A 57 -4.00 -17.52 11.86
N GLY A 58 -3.02 -17.86 11.02
CA GLY A 58 -3.02 -17.58 9.58
C GLY A 58 -2.79 -18.84 8.74
N ARG A 59 -2.71 -18.65 7.42
CA ARG A 59 -2.42 -19.69 6.44
C ARG A 59 -1.35 -19.20 5.47
N LEU A 60 -0.32 -20.02 5.28
CA LEU A 60 0.71 -19.82 4.26
C LEU A 60 0.12 -20.11 2.89
N ASP A 61 0.40 -19.27 1.90
CA ASP A 61 -0.19 -19.44 0.57
C ASP A 61 0.23 -20.75 -0.10
N LEU A 62 1.54 -21.04 -0.10
CA LEU A 62 2.11 -22.25 -0.70
C LEU A 62 3.30 -22.77 0.12
N VAL A 63 3.33 -24.08 0.34
CA VAL A 63 4.44 -24.81 0.95
C VAL A 63 4.85 -25.95 0.03
N LEU A 64 6.13 -25.97 -0.36
CA LEU A 64 6.73 -27.07 -1.09
C LEU A 64 7.26 -28.11 -0.11
N ARG A 65 6.94 -29.38 -0.35
CA ARG A 65 7.38 -30.51 0.48
C ARG A 65 8.09 -31.54 -0.38
N ARG A 66 9.15 -32.15 0.14
CA ARG A 66 9.69 -33.39 -0.44
C ARG A 66 8.62 -34.48 -0.36
N GLN A 67 8.46 -35.26 -1.41
CA GLN A 67 7.41 -36.27 -1.46
C GLN A 67 7.70 -37.45 -0.50
N ASP A 68 8.97 -37.81 -0.35
CA ASP A 68 9.40 -39.01 0.37
C ASP A 68 9.18 -38.92 1.89
N ASP A 69 9.53 -37.77 2.49
CA ASP A 69 9.47 -37.53 3.95
C ASP A 69 8.43 -36.47 4.34
N ARG A 70 7.74 -35.87 3.36
CA ARG A 70 6.76 -34.78 3.53
C ARG A 70 7.35 -33.52 4.19
N ASN A 71 8.67 -33.40 4.26
CA ASN A 71 9.33 -32.30 4.94
C ASN A 71 9.19 -30.99 4.14
N PRO A 72 8.72 -29.88 4.76
CA PRO A 72 8.74 -28.57 4.13
C PRO A 72 10.15 -28.13 3.74
N VAL A 73 10.33 -27.68 2.51
CA VAL A 73 11.62 -27.14 2.02
C VAL A 73 11.54 -25.66 1.65
N ALA A 74 10.37 -25.19 1.24
CA ALA A 74 10.15 -23.81 0.87
C ALA A 74 8.72 -23.36 1.18
N VAL A 75 8.59 -22.09 1.52
CA VAL A 75 7.34 -21.37 1.71
C VAL A 75 7.33 -20.21 0.73
N LEU A 76 6.24 -20.06 -0.02
CA LEU A 76 6.02 -18.92 -0.90
C LEU A 76 4.78 -18.19 -0.39
N GLU A 77 4.98 -16.94 0.03
CA GLU A 77 3.90 -16.03 0.41
C GLU A 77 3.69 -15.03 -0.73
N MET A 78 2.49 -15.02 -1.30
CA MET A 78 2.11 -14.16 -2.40
C MET A 78 1.60 -12.84 -1.85
N LYS A 79 2.23 -11.73 -2.23
CA LYS A 79 1.66 -10.40 -2.03
C LYS A 79 1.61 -9.68 -3.35
N GLY A 80 0.55 -8.93 -3.55
CA GLY A 80 0.69 -7.90 -4.56
C GLY A 80 0.21 -6.50 -4.19
N ALA A 81 -0.66 -6.32 -3.20
CA ALA A 81 -1.40 -5.06 -3.12
C ALA A 81 -1.32 -4.33 -1.78
N SER A 82 -1.38 -5.08 -0.69
CA SER A 82 -1.20 -4.55 0.66
C SER A 82 0.17 -4.98 1.15
N ASP A 83 0.87 -4.06 1.83
CA ASP A 83 1.98 -4.46 2.68
C ASP A 83 1.50 -5.50 3.70
N VAL A 84 2.41 -6.35 4.14
CA VAL A 84 2.18 -7.31 5.22
C VAL A 84 1.57 -6.57 6.40
N HIS A 85 0.34 -6.92 6.77
CA HIS A 85 -0.31 -6.29 7.90
C HIS A 85 0.10 -6.99 9.20
N GLY A 86 0.62 -6.19 10.13
CA GLY A 86 1.00 -6.64 11.48
C GLY A 86 2.15 -7.63 11.48
N ASP A 87 2.07 -8.58 12.41
CA ASP A 87 3.04 -9.64 12.70
C ASP A 87 2.88 -10.88 11.77
N GLN A 88 2.27 -10.75 10.58
CA GLN A 88 1.97 -11.91 9.73
C GLN A 88 3.22 -12.71 9.34
N LEU A 89 4.24 -12.05 8.79
CA LEU A 89 5.49 -12.72 8.43
C LEU A 89 6.23 -13.26 9.66
N ASP A 90 6.14 -12.58 10.81
CA ASP A 90 6.73 -13.04 12.07
C ASP A 90 6.07 -14.33 12.55
N ARG A 91 4.74 -14.43 12.51
CA ARG A 91 4.02 -15.68 12.82
C ARG A 91 4.43 -16.83 11.91
N TYR A 92 4.64 -16.54 10.63
CA TYR A 92 5.06 -17.52 9.65
C TYR A 92 6.52 -17.93 9.84
N ASN A 93 7.36 -17.01 10.31
CA ASN A 93 8.72 -17.33 10.76
C ASN A 93 8.70 -18.29 11.94
N VAL A 94 7.88 -18.04 12.97
CA VAL A 94 7.72 -18.94 14.12
C VAL A 94 7.31 -20.35 13.66
N TRP A 95 6.38 -20.46 12.71
CA TRP A 95 6.01 -21.75 12.13
C TRP A 95 7.20 -22.42 11.43
N ALA A 96 7.92 -21.68 10.57
CA ALA A 96 9.03 -22.24 9.79
C ALA A 96 10.20 -22.67 10.69
N GLU A 97 10.45 -21.94 11.78
CA GLU A 97 11.48 -22.28 12.78
C GLU A 97 11.14 -23.52 13.61
N SER A 98 9.86 -23.90 13.69
CA SER A 98 9.44 -25.16 14.33
C SER A 98 9.72 -26.41 13.48
N VAL A 99 10.10 -26.23 12.21
CA VAL A 99 10.42 -27.31 11.27
C VAL A 99 11.94 -27.43 11.16
N GLN A 100 12.48 -28.66 11.18
CA GLN A 100 13.91 -28.92 11.04
C GLN A 100 14.21 -29.85 9.85
N PRO A 101 15.06 -29.42 8.88
CA PRO A 101 15.58 -28.05 8.71
C PRO A 101 14.46 -27.04 8.42
N ALA A 102 14.68 -25.77 8.81
CA ALA A 102 13.71 -24.71 8.55
C ALA A 102 13.58 -24.48 7.02
N PRO A 103 12.35 -24.38 6.48
CA PRO A 103 12.17 -24.15 5.05
C PRO A 103 12.66 -22.75 4.66
N ARG A 104 13.11 -22.63 3.41
CA ARG A 104 13.38 -21.32 2.78
C ARG A 104 12.09 -20.53 2.65
N ARG A 105 12.14 -19.21 2.75
CA ARG A 105 10.95 -18.35 2.81
C ARG A 105 11.04 -17.29 1.72
N PHE A 106 10.08 -17.29 0.81
CA PHE A 106 10.06 -16.41 -0.36
C PHE A 106 8.86 -15.48 -0.30
N TYR A 107 9.13 -14.18 -0.38
CA TYR A 107 8.13 -13.12 -0.42
C TYR A 107 7.89 -12.74 -1.89
N CYS A 108 6.83 -13.29 -2.45
CA CYS A 108 6.58 -13.30 -3.88
C CYS A 108 5.71 -12.10 -4.28
N THR A 109 6.28 -11.11 -4.99
CA THR A 109 5.56 -9.89 -5.38
C THR A 109 5.89 -9.42 -6.78
N LEU A 110 5.12 -8.45 -7.32
CA LEU A 110 5.46 -7.79 -8.59
C LEU A 110 6.64 -6.82 -8.48
N ASP A 111 7.08 -6.47 -7.27
CA ASP A 111 8.27 -5.64 -7.10
C ASP A 111 9.54 -6.49 -7.09
N GLY A 112 9.41 -7.82 -6.99
CA GLY A 112 10.54 -8.74 -7.00
C GLY A 112 11.62 -8.33 -6.02
N ASP A 113 12.84 -8.18 -6.52
CA ASP A 113 14.05 -7.85 -5.75
C ASP A 113 14.04 -6.42 -5.18
N GLU A 114 13.18 -5.52 -5.66
CA GLU A 114 12.98 -4.20 -5.07
C GLU A 114 12.14 -4.27 -3.78
N ALA A 115 11.46 -5.38 -3.53
CA ALA A 115 10.79 -5.59 -2.26
C ALA A 115 11.82 -5.79 -1.15
N THR A 116 11.61 -5.14 0.00
CA THR A 116 12.45 -5.28 1.19
C THR A 116 11.70 -6.01 2.31
N PRO A 117 11.39 -7.31 2.17
CA PRO A 117 10.74 -8.05 3.24
C PRO A 117 11.69 -8.17 4.45
N PRO A 118 11.17 -8.33 5.67
CA PRO A 118 12.00 -8.58 6.84
C PRO A 118 12.76 -9.90 6.68
N ALA A 119 14.02 -9.92 7.12
CA ALA A 119 14.77 -11.16 7.24
C ALA A 119 13.98 -12.15 8.13
N PRO A 120 13.98 -13.46 7.83
CA PRO A 120 14.77 -14.18 6.83
C PRO A 120 14.06 -14.38 5.46
N TRP A 121 13.04 -13.58 5.13
CA TRP A 121 12.34 -13.71 3.84
C TRP A 121 13.19 -13.19 2.68
N GLN A 122 13.21 -13.96 1.59
CA GLN A 122 13.89 -13.62 0.34
C GLN A 122 12.87 -13.03 -0.64
N PRO A 123 13.11 -11.85 -1.24
CA PRO A 123 12.24 -11.35 -2.30
C PRO A 123 12.24 -12.29 -3.50
N LEU A 124 11.09 -12.42 -4.17
CA LEU A 124 10.98 -13.15 -5.44
C LEU A 124 9.93 -12.51 -6.34
N SER A 125 10.25 -12.33 -7.62
CA SER A 125 9.33 -11.71 -8.57
C SER A 125 8.25 -12.68 -9.07
N LEU A 126 6.98 -12.28 -8.99
CA LEU A 126 5.89 -13.03 -9.63
C LEU A 126 6.08 -13.14 -11.15
N ILE A 127 6.64 -12.11 -11.78
CA ILE A 127 6.98 -12.15 -13.22
C ILE A 127 7.97 -13.27 -13.48
N THR A 128 9.04 -13.35 -12.68
CA THR A 128 10.08 -14.39 -12.80
C THR A 128 9.52 -15.78 -12.52
N ILE A 129 8.69 -15.94 -11.48
CA ILE A 129 8.06 -17.22 -11.15
C ILE A 129 7.25 -17.76 -12.32
N PHE A 130 6.30 -16.98 -12.84
CA PHE A 130 5.47 -17.45 -13.96
C PHE A 130 6.29 -17.59 -15.24
N ALA A 131 7.27 -16.71 -15.50
CA ALA A 131 8.11 -16.79 -16.69
C ALA A 131 8.92 -18.10 -16.77
N ALA A 132 9.24 -18.73 -15.63
CA ALA A 132 9.98 -19.99 -15.59
C ALA A 132 9.30 -21.12 -16.38
N TRP A 133 7.97 -21.12 -16.47
CA TRP A 133 7.22 -22.13 -17.24
C TRP A 133 7.16 -21.87 -18.74
N GLN A 134 7.55 -20.69 -19.24
CA GLN A 134 7.47 -20.40 -20.68
C GLN A 134 8.34 -21.34 -21.53
N THR A 135 9.36 -21.95 -20.92
CA THR A 135 10.24 -22.93 -21.57
C THR A 135 9.93 -24.37 -21.15
N CYS A 136 8.84 -24.63 -20.43
CA CYS A 136 8.48 -25.99 -20.03
C CYS A 136 8.03 -26.82 -21.24
N GLY A 137 8.20 -28.14 -21.15
CA GLY A 137 7.85 -29.05 -22.26
C GLY A 137 6.35 -29.19 -22.53
N ASP A 138 5.49 -28.84 -21.56
CA ASP A 138 4.04 -28.81 -21.73
C ASP A 138 3.61 -27.51 -22.42
N ALA A 139 3.05 -27.64 -23.62
CA ALA A 139 2.68 -26.49 -24.45
C ALA A 139 1.55 -25.64 -23.84
N HIS A 140 0.64 -26.23 -23.06
CA HIS A 140 -0.47 -25.50 -22.44
C HIS A 140 -0.01 -24.73 -21.21
N ALA A 141 0.85 -25.32 -20.38
CA ALA A 141 1.47 -24.63 -19.26
C ALA A 141 2.39 -23.50 -19.74
N ALA A 142 3.21 -23.74 -20.77
CA ALA A 142 4.06 -22.70 -21.36
C ALA A 142 3.24 -21.53 -21.92
N TRP A 143 2.15 -21.83 -22.65
CA TRP A 143 1.25 -20.80 -23.17
C TRP A 143 0.57 -20.00 -22.03
N LEU A 144 -0.03 -20.68 -21.05
CA LEU A 144 -0.72 -20.02 -19.94
C LEU A 144 0.23 -19.14 -19.13
N ALA A 145 1.41 -19.66 -18.81
CA ALA A 145 2.48 -18.93 -18.14
C ALA A 145 2.90 -17.69 -18.94
N GLY A 146 3.04 -17.82 -20.27
CA GLY A 146 3.32 -16.70 -21.17
C GLY A 146 2.27 -15.59 -21.08
N GLU A 147 0.99 -15.93 -21.17
CA GLU A 147 -0.10 -14.95 -21.06
C GLU A 147 -0.13 -14.27 -19.68
N ILE A 148 0.11 -15.02 -18.59
CA ILE A 148 0.19 -14.46 -17.24
C ILE A 148 1.36 -13.49 -17.14
N THR A 149 2.56 -13.90 -17.56
CA THR A 149 3.76 -13.06 -17.50
C THR A 149 3.56 -11.74 -18.25
N GLU A 150 2.95 -11.76 -19.44
CA GLU A 150 2.67 -10.55 -20.22
C GLU A 150 1.70 -9.59 -19.51
N VAL A 151 0.66 -10.13 -18.86
CA VAL A 151 -0.24 -9.32 -18.01
C VAL A 151 0.54 -8.67 -16.87
N LEU A 152 1.37 -9.43 -16.16
CA LEU A 152 2.15 -8.93 -15.02
C LEU A 152 3.20 -7.88 -15.44
N ARG A 153 3.89 -8.10 -16.57
CA ARG A 153 4.82 -7.12 -17.17
C ARG A 153 4.11 -5.83 -17.57
N THR A 154 2.90 -5.94 -18.13
CA THR A 154 2.09 -4.78 -18.48
C THR A 154 1.76 -3.96 -17.24
N TRP A 155 1.32 -4.60 -16.16
CA TRP A 155 1.03 -3.90 -14.90
C TRP A 155 2.26 -3.27 -14.27
N ASP A 156 3.41 -3.95 -14.31
CA ASP A 156 4.68 -3.41 -13.82
C ASP A 156 5.09 -2.13 -14.56
N ALA A 157 5.01 -2.16 -15.90
CA ALA A 157 5.27 -0.99 -16.73
C ALA A 157 4.26 0.14 -16.48
N GLU A 158 2.96 -0.19 -16.41
CA GLU A 158 1.89 0.78 -16.14
C GLU A 158 2.05 1.45 -14.76
N ALA A 159 2.52 0.73 -13.73
CA ALA A 159 2.73 1.27 -12.38
C ALA A 159 3.84 2.34 -12.32
N ASN A 160 4.76 2.35 -13.28
CA ASN A 160 5.78 3.37 -13.44
C ASN A 160 5.36 4.48 -14.43
N GLY A 161 4.30 4.26 -15.21
CA GLY A 161 3.80 5.20 -16.20
C GLY A 161 2.84 6.25 -15.65
N LEU A 162 2.11 6.90 -16.57
CA LEU A 162 1.06 7.87 -16.22
C LEU A 162 -0.15 7.14 -15.65
N ILE A 163 -0.54 7.46 -14.41
CA ILE A 163 -1.64 6.83 -13.67
C ILE A 163 -2.95 6.90 -14.47
N GLY A 164 -3.22 8.04 -15.12
CA GLY A 164 -4.39 8.24 -15.97
C GLY A 164 -4.51 7.33 -17.18
N LYS A 165 -3.42 6.70 -17.62
CA LYS A 165 -3.38 5.81 -18.80
C LYS A 165 -3.38 4.33 -18.42
N THR A 166 -3.38 4.02 -17.14
CA THR A 166 -3.32 2.64 -16.66
C THR A 166 -4.64 1.93 -16.90
N THR A 167 -4.56 0.65 -17.29
CA THR A 167 -5.72 -0.19 -17.59
C THR A 167 -5.77 -1.42 -16.69
N GLY A 168 -4.65 -1.77 -16.09
CA GLY A 168 -4.51 -2.89 -15.17
C GLY A 168 -5.28 -2.67 -13.87
N TRP A 169 -6.14 -3.63 -13.55
CA TRP A 169 -6.92 -3.65 -12.31
C TRP A 169 -6.06 -3.53 -11.05
N TYR A 170 -4.82 -4.04 -11.11
CA TYR A 170 -3.90 -4.11 -9.99
C TYR A 170 -2.93 -2.92 -9.87
N VAL A 171 -2.89 -2.08 -10.90
CA VAL A 171 -1.89 -1.01 -11.00
C VAL A 171 -2.02 0.04 -9.89
N PRO A 172 -3.22 0.45 -9.44
CA PRO A 172 -3.34 1.36 -8.30
C PRO A 172 -2.73 0.84 -7.01
N ASP A 173 -2.79 -0.47 -6.77
CA ASP A 173 -2.16 -1.10 -5.61
C ASP A 173 -0.62 -0.99 -5.72
N LEU A 174 -0.05 -1.29 -6.90
CA LEU A 174 1.38 -1.16 -7.18
C LEU A 174 1.88 0.28 -7.06
N VAL A 175 1.14 1.23 -7.62
CA VAL A 175 1.45 2.66 -7.52
C VAL A 175 1.50 3.06 -6.05
N SER A 176 0.50 2.66 -5.25
CA SER A 176 0.45 3.01 -3.82
C SER A 176 1.63 2.42 -3.04
N ARG A 177 1.93 1.12 -3.23
CA ARG A 177 3.03 0.41 -2.56
C ARG A 177 4.40 0.99 -2.91
N ARG A 178 4.68 1.18 -4.20
CA ARG A 178 5.96 1.75 -4.67
C ARG A 178 6.13 3.22 -4.26
N THR A 179 5.04 3.98 -4.23
CA THR A 179 5.07 5.37 -3.73
C THR A 179 5.39 5.38 -2.24
N ALA A 180 4.71 4.55 -1.44
CA ALA A 180 4.96 4.42 -0.01
C ALA A 180 6.40 4.01 0.29
N ALA A 181 6.94 3.02 -0.43
CA ALA A 181 8.32 2.57 -0.28
C ALA A 181 9.33 3.68 -0.58
N ALA A 182 9.13 4.43 -1.67
CA ALA A 182 9.99 5.57 -2.03
C ALA A 182 9.94 6.69 -0.97
N VAL A 183 8.74 7.06 -0.50
CA VAL A 183 8.56 8.05 0.56
C VAL A 183 9.18 7.57 1.87
N ASN A 184 9.00 6.29 2.23
CA ASN A 184 9.57 5.73 3.45
C ASN A 184 11.10 5.72 3.42
N ALA A 185 11.72 5.40 2.28
CA ALA A 185 13.16 5.45 2.10
C ALA A 185 13.71 6.89 2.25
N GLU A 186 13.01 7.88 1.71
CA GLU A 186 13.33 9.30 1.89
C GLU A 186 13.24 9.70 3.37
N LEU A 187 12.13 9.38 4.02
CA LEU A 187 11.90 9.71 5.44
C LEU A 187 12.95 9.12 6.35
N ARG A 188 13.28 7.82 6.19
CA ARG A 188 14.31 7.15 7.00
C ARG A 188 15.72 7.71 6.82
N ARG A 189 16.01 8.27 5.64
CA ARG A 189 17.30 8.93 5.39
C ARG A 189 17.33 10.33 5.98
N ALA A 190 16.21 11.05 5.96
CA ALA A 190 16.14 12.43 6.40
C ALA A 190 15.89 12.59 7.91
N HIS A 191 15.27 11.59 8.56
CA HIS A 191 14.76 11.70 9.93
C HIS A 191 14.96 10.41 10.73
N ASP A 192 15.42 10.58 11.98
CA ASP A 192 15.57 9.50 12.98
C ASP A 192 14.61 9.74 14.15
N ASP A 193 13.32 9.90 13.85
CA ASP A 193 12.25 10.26 14.81
C ASP A 193 11.03 9.33 14.74
N GLY A 194 11.18 8.19 14.08
CA GLY A 194 10.08 7.25 13.81
C GLY A 194 9.19 7.65 12.62
N SER A 195 9.53 8.68 11.84
CA SER A 195 8.88 8.99 10.57
C SER A 195 8.86 7.77 9.65
N VAL A 196 7.72 7.53 8.99
CA VAL A 196 7.49 6.29 8.25
C VAL A 196 6.42 6.47 7.18
N ALA A 197 6.43 5.64 6.14
CA ALA A 197 5.33 5.53 5.19
C ALA A 197 5.00 4.07 4.84
N HIS A 198 3.72 3.79 4.62
CA HIS A 198 3.21 2.44 4.38
C HIS A 198 1.99 2.46 3.45
N ALA A 199 1.81 1.38 2.68
CA ALA A 199 0.62 1.16 1.87
C ALA A 199 -0.44 0.37 2.63
N TYR A 200 -1.71 0.75 2.42
CA TYR A 200 -2.87 0.14 3.05
C TYR A 200 -4.01 0.00 2.05
N ARG A 201 -5.12 -0.53 2.56
CA ARG A 201 -6.42 -0.41 1.92
C ARG A 201 -7.37 0.37 2.80
N THR A 202 -8.22 1.16 2.15
CA THR A 202 -9.39 1.75 2.80
C THR A 202 -10.35 0.63 3.25
N SER A 203 -11.33 0.94 4.10
CA SER A 203 -12.39 -0.02 4.47
C SER A 203 -13.20 -0.54 3.28
N GLY A 204 -13.27 0.24 2.18
CA GLY A 204 -13.87 -0.17 0.91
C GLY A 204 -12.95 -1.00 0.02
N GLY A 205 -11.74 -1.33 0.47
CA GLY A 205 -10.77 -2.12 -0.29
C GLY A 205 -9.99 -1.34 -1.36
N ASN A 206 -10.21 -0.03 -1.50
CA ASN A 206 -9.43 0.79 -2.43
C ASN A 206 -8.00 0.98 -1.91
N PRO A 207 -6.99 0.97 -2.82
CA PRO A 207 -5.60 1.22 -2.46
C PRO A 207 -5.40 2.62 -1.87
N MET A 208 -4.53 2.69 -0.89
CA MET A 208 -4.08 3.94 -0.31
C MET A 208 -2.66 3.80 0.22
N PHE A 209 -2.00 4.91 0.49
CA PHE A 209 -0.81 4.92 1.31
C PHE A 209 -0.83 6.12 2.24
N MET A 210 -0.07 6.02 3.32
CA MET A 210 0.07 7.08 4.31
C MET A 210 1.53 7.27 4.63
N ALA A 211 1.88 8.53 4.89
CA ALA A 211 3.19 8.92 5.36
C ALA A 211 3.04 9.80 6.60
N TRP A 212 3.88 9.58 7.61
CA TRP A 212 3.84 10.24 8.90
C TRP A 212 5.20 10.86 9.22
N ARG A 213 5.16 12.06 9.77
CA ARG A 213 6.27 12.73 10.43
C ARG A 213 5.87 13.12 11.83
N ARG A 214 6.84 13.12 12.75
CA ARG A 214 6.54 13.44 14.14
C ARG A 214 6.02 14.88 14.27
N HIS A 215 4.95 15.10 15.03
CA HIS A 215 4.47 16.46 15.27
C HIS A 215 5.46 17.18 16.21
N PRO A 216 6.08 18.32 15.81
CA PRO A 216 7.17 18.95 16.57
C PRO A 216 6.74 19.52 17.93
N ARG A 217 5.45 19.82 18.08
CA ARG A 217 4.85 20.35 19.32
C ARG A 217 3.80 19.44 19.98
N GLY A 218 3.71 18.19 19.52
CA GLY A 218 2.75 17.21 20.04
C GLY A 218 3.41 16.21 20.98
N SER A 219 2.60 15.34 21.58
CA SER A 219 3.02 14.21 22.42
C SER A 219 3.75 13.13 21.62
N ASP A 220 4.17 12.07 22.32
CA ASP A 220 4.75 10.89 21.70
C ASP A 220 3.84 10.15 20.72
N ALA A 221 2.53 10.40 20.82
CA ALA A 221 1.54 9.79 19.97
C ALA A 221 1.06 10.69 18.83
N ALA A 222 1.54 11.93 18.72
CA ALA A 222 1.03 12.92 17.78
C ALA A 222 1.89 13.03 16.51
N TRP A 223 1.22 12.92 15.36
CA TRP A 223 1.86 12.89 14.05
C TRP A 223 1.23 13.89 13.09
N ILE A 224 2.05 14.43 12.20
CA ILE A 224 1.61 15.08 10.96
C ILE A 224 1.64 14.01 9.88
N ALA A 225 0.57 13.91 9.11
CA ALA A 225 0.46 12.86 8.11
C ALA A 225 -0.15 13.35 6.80
N VAL A 226 0.13 12.59 5.76
CA VAL A 226 -0.48 12.73 4.44
C VAL A 226 -1.04 11.37 4.05
N ASP A 227 -2.36 11.33 3.83
CA ASP A 227 -3.12 10.14 3.46
C ASP A 227 -3.60 10.25 2.01
N VAL A 228 -3.09 9.38 1.14
CA VAL A 228 -3.39 9.38 -0.29
C VAL A 228 -4.22 8.15 -0.64
N ARG A 229 -5.41 8.34 -1.23
CA ARG A 229 -6.36 7.26 -1.51
C ARG A 229 -6.80 7.24 -2.97
N CYS A 230 -6.75 6.08 -3.59
CA CYS A 230 -7.44 5.85 -4.84
C CYS A 230 -8.97 5.83 -4.60
N GLU A 231 -9.75 6.54 -5.42
CA GLU A 231 -11.21 6.56 -5.28
C GLU A 231 -11.91 5.42 -6.02
N GLY A 232 -11.18 4.63 -6.80
CA GLY A 232 -11.72 3.46 -7.47
C GLY A 232 -10.64 2.59 -8.08
N ARG A 233 -10.44 1.39 -7.52
CA ARG A 233 -9.47 0.41 -8.01
C ARG A 233 -9.61 0.09 -9.51
N GLY A 234 -10.85 -0.04 -9.99
CA GLY A 234 -11.15 -0.31 -11.40
C GLY A 234 -11.23 0.93 -12.30
N ALA A 235 -10.94 2.12 -11.77
CA ALA A 235 -10.99 3.38 -12.50
C ALA A 235 -9.81 4.27 -12.10
N PRO A 236 -8.55 3.83 -12.34
CA PRO A 236 -7.34 4.51 -11.92
C PRO A 236 -7.23 5.97 -12.40
N GLN A 237 -7.87 6.28 -13.54
CA GLN A 237 -7.96 7.60 -14.15
C GLN A 237 -8.83 8.59 -13.38
N ARG A 238 -9.63 8.13 -12.41
CA ARG A 238 -10.36 9.03 -11.52
C ARG A 238 -9.38 9.77 -10.63
N THR A 239 -9.86 10.87 -10.06
CA THR A 239 -9.10 11.59 -9.04
C THR A 239 -8.76 10.68 -7.88
N TRP A 240 -7.63 10.97 -7.24
CA TRP A 240 -7.26 10.39 -5.96
C TRP A 240 -7.51 11.41 -4.87
N LEU A 241 -7.72 10.98 -3.64
CA LEU A 241 -7.81 11.87 -2.50
C LEU A 241 -6.41 12.08 -1.90
N LEU A 242 -6.11 13.33 -1.56
CA LEU A 242 -4.97 13.71 -0.73
C LEU A 242 -5.53 14.33 0.55
N ARG A 243 -5.19 13.75 1.70
CA ARG A 243 -5.67 14.16 3.01
C ARG A 243 -4.49 14.52 3.91
N PRO A 244 -4.03 15.78 3.86
CA PRO A 244 -3.14 16.32 4.89
C PRO A 244 -3.87 16.29 6.24
N CYS A 245 -3.24 15.75 7.28
CA CYS A 245 -3.87 15.52 8.57
C CYS A 245 -2.93 15.61 9.77
N VAL A 246 -3.52 15.76 10.95
CA VAL A 246 -2.91 15.39 12.22
C VAL A 246 -3.52 14.06 12.65
N ASP A 247 -2.69 13.14 13.14
CA ASP A 247 -3.06 11.79 13.57
C ASP A 247 -2.50 11.53 14.96
N VAL A 248 -3.37 11.30 15.95
CA VAL A 248 -2.99 10.98 17.32
C VAL A 248 -3.29 9.51 17.60
N TRP A 249 -2.26 8.72 17.92
CA TRP A 249 -2.38 7.27 18.12
C TRP A 249 -2.78 6.86 19.54
N ALA A 250 -2.73 7.80 20.49
CA ALA A 250 -3.29 7.61 21.82
C ALA A 250 -4.83 7.61 21.77
N ASP A 251 -5.45 7.17 22.85
CA ASP A 251 -6.90 7.13 22.99
C ASP A 251 -7.41 8.02 24.14
N GLY A 252 -8.73 8.04 24.30
CA GLY A 252 -9.39 8.80 25.35
C GLY A 252 -9.51 10.30 25.09
N GLN A 253 -9.97 11.01 26.13
CA GLN A 253 -10.34 12.42 26.04
C GLN A 253 -9.14 13.33 25.76
N ALA A 254 -7.98 13.04 26.36
CA ALA A 254 -6.76 13.82 26.18
C ALA A 254 -6.27 13.76 24.72
N ALA A 255 -6.30 12.58 24.10
CA ALA A 255 -5.92 12.40 22.70
C ALA A 255 -6.86 13.14 21.73
N LEU A 256 -8.17 13.16 22.01
CA LEU A 256 -9.14 13.93 21.22
C LEU A 256 -8.89 15.45 21.31
N LEU A 257 -8.58 15.95 22.50
CA LEU A 257 -8.23 17.36 22.70
C LEU A 257 -6.93 17.71 22.00
N GLU A 258 -5.93 16.85 22.10
CA GLU A 258 -4.65 17.03 21.42
C GLU A 258 -4.82 17.06 19.89
N ALA A 259 -5.51 16.07 19.33
CA ALA A 259 -5.79 16.02 17.89
C ALA A 259 -6.48 17.32 17.42
N HIS A 260 -7.48 17.80 18.17
CA HIS A 260 -8.16 19.05 17.88
C HIS A 260 -7.24 20.27 17.98
N ASP A 261 -6.55 20.45 19.10
CA ASP A 261 -5.72 21.63 19.37
C ASP A 261 -4.54 21.72 18.38
N LEU A 262 -3.93 20.60 18.00
CA LEU A 262 -2.89 20.56 16.97
C LEU A 262 -3.47 20.85 15.58
N SER A 263 -4.58 20.22 15.20
CA SER A 263 -5.19 20.40 13.86
C SER A 263 -5.71 21.82 13.64
N VAL A 264 -6.37 22.42 14.64
CA VAL A 264 -6.87 23.79 14.53
C VAL A 264 -5.73 24.79 14.34
N ARG A 265 -4.60 24.59 15.04
CA ARG A 265 -3.41 25.44 14.85
C ARG A 265 -2.77 25.24 13.49
N LEU A 266 -2.70 24.00 13.00
CA LEU A 266 -2.09 23.66 11.71
C LEU A 266 -3.03 23.96 10.51
N GLN A 267 -4.32 24.19 10.77
CA GLN A 267 -5.37 24.36 9.77
C GLN A 267 -5.02 25.33 8.62
N PRO A 268 -4.41 26.50 8.86
CA PRO A 268 -4.07 27.42 7.76
C PRO A 268 -3.05 26.84 6.76
N ALA A 269 -2.22 25.88 7.17
CA ALA A 269 -1.24 25.20 6.31
C ALA A 269 -1.81 23.93 5.64
N MET A 270 -2.93 23.39 6.13
CA MET A 270 -3.53 22.16 5.61
C MET A 270 -4.48 22.38 4.42
N VAL A 271 -4.87 23.61 4.17
CA VAL A 271 -5.86 23.95 3.12
C VAL A 271 -5.22 24.05 1.74
N LEU A 272 -6.04 23.89 0.70
CA LEU A 272 -5.58 23.84 -0.69
C LEU A 272 -4.76 25.06 -1.08
N THR A 273 -5.18 26.28 -0.73
CA THR A 273 -4.49 27.52 -1.12
C THR A 273 -3.05 27.51 -0.62
N ALA A 274 -2.84 27.26 0.69
CA ALA A 274 -1.51 27.21 1.29
C ALA A 274 -0.63 26.11 0.69
N ILE A 275 -1.20 24.93 0.44
CA ILE A 275 -0.48 23.81 -0.18
C ILE A 275 -0.07 24.14 -1.63
N ARG A 276 -0.96 24.76 -2.43
CA ARG A 276 -0.63 25.16 -3.81
C ARG A 276 0.47 26.23 -3.84
N ASP A 277 0.43 27.19 -2.94
CA ASP A 277 1.45 28.24 -2.83
C ASP A 277 2.81 27.63 -2.44
N ALA A 278 2.81 26.69 -1.48
CA ALA A 278 4.01 25.98 -1.07
C ALA A 278 4.62 25.16 -2.22
N LEU A 279 3.80 24.38 -2.93
CA LEU A 279 4.22 23.58 -4.09
C LEU A 279 4.77 24.48 -5.21
N THR A 280 4.09 25.59 -5.51
CA THR A 280 4.54 26.54 -6.53
C THR A 280 5.89 27.15 -6.16
N THR A 281 6.06 27.55 -4.91
CA THR A 281 7.32 28.10 -4.37
C THR A 281 8.47 27.08 -4.44
N GLN A 282 8.16 25.80 -4.26
CA GLN A 282 9.13 24.70 -4.37
C GLN A 282 9.43 24.28 -5.83
N GLY A 283 8.84 24.95 -6.82
CA GLY A 283 9.03 24.60 -8.24
C GLY A 283 8.14 23.45 -8.73
N HIS A 284 7.17 23.02 -7.93
CA HIS A 284 6.21 21.96 -8.25
C HIS A 284 4.87 22.53 -8.77
N GLY A 285 4.94 23.50 -9.68
CA GLY A 285 3.75 24.16 -10.23
C GLY A 285 2.77 23.20 -10.91
N HIS A 286 3.26 22.11 -11.52
CA HIS A 286 2.40 21.09 -12.12
C HIS A 286 1.61 20.29 -11.08
N LEU A 287 2.22 19.98 -9.92
CA LEU A 287 1.53 19.33 -8.79
C LEU A 287 0.49 20.28 -8.18
N ALA A 288 0.84 21.56 -8.02
CA ALA A 288 -0.11 22.58 -7.57
C ALA A 288 -1.32 22.70 -8.53
N ALA A 289 -1.10 22.59 -9.84
CA ALA A 289 -2.16 22.61 -10.84
C ALA A 289 -3.08 21.36 -10.77
N ALA A 290 -2.54 20.20 -10.37
CA ALA A 290 -3.30 18.96 -10.25
C ALA A 290 -4.22 18.90 -9.02
N LEU A 291 -4.00 19.75 -8.02
CA LEU A 291 -4.80 19.80 -6.80
C LEU A 291 -6.06 20.66 -6.94
N HIS A 292 -7.16 20.16 -6.38
CA HIS A 292 -8.41 20.89 -6.26
C HIS A 292 -9.15 20.50 -4.98
N ALA A 293 -10.04 21.38 -4.54
CA ALA A 293 -10.95 21.14 -3.44
C ALA A 293 -12.38 21.36 -3.94
N GLU A 294 -13.32 20.54 -3.48
CA GLU A 294 -14.73 20.74 -3.85
C GLU A 294 -15.32 21.97 -3.16
N LYS A 295 -15.03 22.14 -1.86
CA LYS A 295 -15.55 23.21 -1.02
C LYS A 295 -14.54 23.59 0.07
N HIS A 296 -14.67 24.82 0.57
CA HIS A 296 -14.00 25.32 1.78
C HIS A 296 -12.50 25.01 1.83
N ASP A 297 -11.83 25.09 0.68
CA ASP A 297 -10.39 24.86 0.57
C ASP A 297 -9.91 23.50 1.11
N GLY A 298 -10.80 22.50 1.10
CA GLY A 298 -10.55 21.14 1.56
C GLY A 298 -11.14 20.80 2.93
N LEU A 299 -11.77 21.76 3.62
CA LEU A 299 -12.45 21.51 4.89
C LEU A 299 -13.85 20.94 4.67
N ALA A 300 -14.35 20.15 5.64
CA ALA A 300 -15.71 19.61 5.57
C ALA A 300 -16.78 20.71 5.77
N ARG A 301 -16.45 21.76 6.52
CA ARG A 301 -17.26 22.97 6.78
C ARG A 301 -16.36 24.19 6.99
N PRO A 302 -16.89 25.42 6.94
CA PRO A 302 -16.13 26.62 7.30
C PRO A 302 -15.51 26.52 8.70
N ALA A 303 -14.27 26.99 8.85
CA ALA A 303 -13.55 27.02 10.12
C ALA A 303 -14.03 28.16 11.02
N ASP A 304 -15.22 28.02 11.58
CA ASP A 304 -15.78 28.99 12.53
C ASP A 304 -15.11 28.84 13.92
N PRO A 305 -14.48 29.89 14.46
CA PRO A 305 -13.79 29.83 15.75
C PRO A 305 -14.71 29.50 16.94
N GLY A 306 -15.96 29.98 16.92
CA GLY A 306 -16.93 29.71 17.98
C GLY A 306 -17.34 28.24 17.99
N VAL A 307 -17.62 27.67 16.82
CA VAL A 307 -17.96 26.24 16.68
C VAL A 307 -16.81 25.33 17.12
N LEU A 308 -15.56 25.71 16.82
CA LEU A 308 -14.37 24.97 17.27
C LEU A 308 -14.21 25.05 18.80
N ALA A 309 -14.33 26.25 19.38
CA ALA A 309 -14.26 26.46 20.82
C ALA A 309 -15.36 25.67 21.58
N ASP A 310 -16.60 25.68 21.06
CA ASP A 310 -17.74 24.94 21.63
C ASP A 310 -17.54 23.43 21.53
N TRP A 311 -16.95 22.93 20.44
CA TRP A 311 -16.60 21.52 20.33
C TRP A 311 -15.56 21.14 21.38
N ARG A 312 -14.49 21.93 21.51
CA ARG A 312 -13.44 21.72 22.51
C ARG A 312 -13.99 21.75 23.94
N ALA A 313 -14.81 22.75 24.28
CA ALA A 313 -15.41 22.90 25.61
C ALA A 313 -16.27 21.69 26.01
N ARG A 314 -17.01 21.11 25.05
CA ARG A 314 -17.80 19.88 25.29
C ARG A 314 -16.92 18.68 25.63
N ILE A 315 -15.78 18.52 24.96
CA ILE A 315 -14.82 17.46 25.30
C ILE A 315 -14.28 17.68 26.71
N VAL A 316 -13.85 18.90 27.04
CA VAL A 316 -13.32 19.25 28.38
C VAL A 316 -14.34 18.94 29.48
N ALA A 317 -15.62 19.21 29.26
CA ALA A 317 -16.71 18.93 30.18
C ALA A 317 -17.04 17.43 30.36
N GLY A 318 -16.24 16.52 29.77
CA GLY A 318 -16.51 15.07 29.79
C GLY A 318 -17.67 14.65 28.90
N GLY A 319 -18.16 15.55 28.05
CA GLY A 319 -19.19 15.25 27.07
C GLY A 319 -18.67 14.28 26.01
N ARG A 320 -19.51 13.33 25.60
CA ARG A 320 -19.22 12.56 24.38
C ARG A 320 -19.26 13.54 23.20
N PRO A 321 -18.19 13.69 22.42
CA PRO A 321 -18.30 14.45 21.18
C PRO A 321 -19.44 13.87 20.36
N GLY A 322 -20.21 14.74 19.69
CA GLY A 322 -21.02 14.27 18.58
C GLY A 322 -20.15 13.43 17.65
N ARG A 323 -20.71 12.41 16.98
CA ARG A 323 -19.93 11.45 16.16
C ARG A 323 -19.01 12.08 15.11
N ARG A 324 -19.09 13.40 14.85
CA ARG A 324 -18.32 14.12 13.84
C ARG A 324 -17.64 15.38 14.37
N HIS A 325 -16.39 15.60 13.97
CA HIS A 325 -15.71 16.87 14.12
C HIS A 325 -16.39 17.94 13.23
N PRO A 326 -16.57 19.20 13.68
CA PRO A 326 -17.38 20.17 12.96
C PRO A 326 -16.72 20.71 11.68
N VAL A 327 -15.38 20.77 11.62
CA VAL A 327 -14.63 21.44 10.55
C VAL A 327 -13.84 20.46 9.67
N PHE A 328 -13.03 19.58 10.27
CA PHE A 328 -12.26 18.57 9.56
C PHE A 328 -13.05 17.31 9.21
N PHE A 329 -12.62 16.64 8.13
CA PHE A 329 -12.90 15.22 7.94
C PHE A 329 -12.17 14.43 9.02
N HIS A 330 -12.74 13.33 9.51
CA HIS A 330 -12.14 12.65 10.66
C HIS A 330 -12.27 11.13 10.60
N ASP A 331 -11.27 10.47 11.18
CA ASP A 331 -11.32 9.06 11.53
C ASP A 331 -11.31 8.98 13.07
N ARG A 332 -12.47 8.60 13.65
CA ARG A 332 -12.72 8.51 15.11
C ARG A 332 -12.49 9.80 15.93
N GLY A 333 -12.18 10.92 15.28
CA GLY A 333 -11.87 12.19 15.96
C GLY A 333 -10.41 12.31 16.42
N LEU A 334 -9.60 11.27 16.20
CA LEU A 334 -8.17 11.23 16.53
C LEU A 334 -7.28 11.56 15.33
N ARG A 335 -7.81 11.32 14.13
CA ARG A 335 -7.23 11.80 12.88
C ARG A 335 -8.14 12.86 12.28
N LEU A 336 -7.65 14.09 12.15
CA LEU A 336 -8.39 15.21 11.59
C LEU A 336 -7.68 15.72 10.34
N ALA A 337 -8.41 15.79 9.23
CA ALA A 337 -7.86 15.99 7.91
C ALA A 337 -8.62 17.05 7.10
N THR A 338 -7.89 17.74 6.22
CA THR A 338 -8.49 18.29 5.00
C THR A 338 -8.62 17.20 3.94
N GLN A 339 -9.43 17.42 2.92
CA GLN A 339 -9.60 16.50 1.81
C GLN A 339 -9.51 17.26 0.49
N LEU A 340 -8.41 17.01 -0.21
CA LEU A 340 -8.12 17.52 -1.54
C LEU A 340 -8.26 16.37 -2.55
N ARG A 341 -8.53 16.72 -3.80
CA ARG A 341 -8.53 15.80 -4.92
C ARG A 341 -7.31 16.07 -5.80
N VAL A 342 -6.70 15.01 -6.28
CA VAL A 342 -5.53 15.00 -7.15
C VAL A 342 -5.97 14.51 -8.53
N GLN A 343 -5.80 15.35 -9.56
CA GLN A 343 -5.97 14.94 -10.96
C GLN A 343 -4.77 14.08 -11.39
N THR A 344 -4.96 12.77 -11.46
CA THR A 344 -3.89 11.80 -11.74
C THR A 344 -3.63 11.57 -13.23
N ALA A 345 -4.41 12.21 -14.11
CA ALA A 345 -4.36 11.97 -15.55
C ALA A 345 -2.95 12.13 -16.16
N GLY A 346 -2.21 13.13 -15.67
CA GLY A 346 -0.85 13.46 -16.10
C GLY A 346 0.23 13.18 -15.05
N LEU A 347 -0.07 12.41 -14.00
CA LEU A 347 0.87 12.14 -12.91
C LEU A 347 1.38 10.71 -12.94
N THR A 348 2.59 10.51 -12.42
CA THR A 348 3.21 9.21 -12.15
C THR A 348 3.25 8.94 -10.64
N ARG A 349 3.72 7.75 -10.25
CA ARG A 349 4.00 7.46 -8.83
C ARG A 349 5.06 8.38 -8.22
N TYR A 350 6.02 8.85 -9.03
CA TYR A 350 7.08 9.76 -8.57
C TYR A 350 6.53 11.14 -8.24
N ASP A 351 5.55 11.61 -9.02
CA ASP A 351 4.81 12.84 -8.73
C ASP A 351 4.02 12.74 -7.42
N LEU A 352 3.38 11.60 -7.15
CA LEU A 352 2.70 11.35 -5.88
C LEU A 352 3.67 11.32 -4.69
N ALA A 353 4.86 10.73 -4.85
CA ALA A 353 5.90 10.76 -3.84
C ALA A 353 6.38 12.20 -3.55
N ALA A 354 6.70 12.97 -4.61
CA ALA A 354 7.13 14.35 -4.50
C ALA A 354 6.05 15.25 -3.87
N LEU A 355 4.79 15.07 -4.28
CA LEU A 355 3.63 15.75 -3.68
C LEU A 355 3.55 15.44 -2.18
N THR A 356 3.68 14.17 -1.80
CA THR A 356 3.57 13.72 -0.41
C THR A 356 4.66 14.33 0.46
N MET A 357 5.92 14.25 0.02
CA MET A 357 7.07 14.84 0.74
C MET A 357 6.95 16.36 0.85
N SER A 358 6.60 17.03 -0.24
CA SER A 358 6.45 18.50 -0.26
C SER A 358 5.37 18.98 0.70
N VAL A 359 4.23 18.28 0.74
CA VAL A 359 3.13 18.59 1.67
C VAL A 359 3.56 18.31 3.11
N LEU A 360 4.20 17.17 3.40
CA LEU A 360 4.71 16.87 4.74
C LEU A 360 5.69 17.94 5.24
N ASP A 361 6.65 18.34 4.42
CA ASP A 361 7.63 19.36 4.78
C ASP A 361 7.02 20.74 4.92
N HIS A 362 6.00 21.06 4.12
CA HIS A 362 5.21 22.26 4.31
C HIS A 362 4.51 22.25 5.67
N LEU A 363 3.80 21.18 6.02
CA LEU A 363 3.07 21.08 7.27
C LEU A 363 4.00 21.12 8.49
N VAL A 364 5.10 20.36 8.48
CA VAL A 364 6.05 20.35 9.60
C VAL A 364 6.66 21.74 9.84
N ARG A 365 6.96 22.51 8.79
CA ARG A 365 7.46 23.88 8.93
C ARG A 365 6.47 24.85 9.58
N HIS A 366 5.17 24.56 9.50
CA HIS A 366 4.11 25.43 10.03
C HIS A 366 3.48 24.91 11.34
N ALA A 367 3.96 23.76 11.86
CA ALA A 367 3.44 23.12 13.06
C ALA A 367 3.99 23.68 14.37
#